data_AF-A0A4Q2D9K8-F1
#
_entry.id   AF-A0A4Q2D9K8-F1
#
_cell.length_a   1.000
_cell.length_b   1.000
_cell.length_c   1.000
_cell.angle_alpha   90.00
_cell.angle_beta   90.00
_cell.angle_gamma   90.00
#
_symmetry.space_group_name_H-M   'P 1'
#
loop_
_entity.id
_entity.type
_entity.pdbx_description
1 polymer ?
#
loop_
_entity_poly.entity_id
_entity_poly.type
_entity_poly.pdbx_seq_one_letter_code
_entity_poly.pdbx_strand_id
1 'polypeptide(L)'
;MDNWYLINPANEVNWAFINHNQTNFPNIVVGTEEHVRIPLAWFTNDNLAFINRNISSFPTQKTSGINDEKPIPILNMHAVANNQVFTCLHRELPDNFAEWLEATNNMINFQALRDIKGSSANQMWFTQHFTFFMNQVDKVRLYDAWKDKDLELRVERREKQARFDRPHYEQIYGIAKESYKADQRAREEMKSELDTLKALVAILSSQKSSSSSSHGRNGGSNRGSHSNNQSFLSSGSGFAANPVCILCGKKGHAVQDHDKSHPKAWPDGTAFWAQQKPDSKSVTTSDGKEICFNYNIHGKASRCSRDSSKCTRLHICSFCGKADHHALSWSCHSQFKPSN
;
A
#
# COMPACT_ATOMS: atom_id res chain seq x y z
N MET A 1 -17.96 58.70 18.89
CA MET A 1 -17.06 58.94 17.74
C MET A 1 -16.44 57.60 17.44
N ASP A 2 -17.10 56.87 16.55
CA ASP A 2 -16.84 55.46 16.26
C ASP A 2 -15.73 55.37 15.22
N ASN A 3 -14.61 54.77 15.59
CA ASN A 3 -13.50 54.55 14.69
C ASN A 3 -13.70 53.18 14.01
N TRP A 4 -14.45 53.18 12.92
CA TRP A 4 -14.57 52.05 12.00
C TRP A 4 -13.24 51.91 11.26
N TYR A 5 -12.41 50.96 11.69
CA TYR A 5 -11.28 50.52 10.86
C TYR A 5 -11.87 49.86 9.60
N LEU A 6 -11.70 50.54 8.46
CA LEU A 6 -11.89 49.96 7.13
C LEU A 6 -11.05 48.68 7.03
N ILE A 7 -11.72 47.54 7.09
CA ILE A 7 -11.14 46.25 6.76
C ILE A 7 -10.77 46.32 5.28
N ASN A 8 -9.49 46.10 4.98
CA ASN A 8 -8.99 46.05 3.61
C ASN A 8 -9.71 44.90 2.87
N PRO A 9 -10.33 45.11 1.70
CA PRO A 9 -11.00 44.05 0.94
C PRO A 9 -10.10 42.85 0.62
N ALA A 10 -8.78 43.04 0.52
CA ALA A 10 -7.83 41.95 0.37
C ALA A 10 -7.72 41.05 1.62
N ASN A 11 -8.01 41.60 2.81
CA ASN A 11 -8.09 40.85 4.05
C ASN A 11 -9.45 40.17 4.21
N GLU A 12 -10.54 40.68 3.60
CA GLU A 12 -11.83 39.99 3.58
C GLU A 12 -11.78 38.72 2.73
N VAL A 13 -11.10 38.72 1.59
CA VAL A 13 -10.96 37.50 0.78
C VAL A 13 -10.15 36.45 1.55
N ASN A 14 -9.08 36.84 2.26
CA ASN A 14 -8.29 35.90 3.06
C ASN A 14 -9.03 35.43 4.33
N TRP A 15 -9.72 36.32 5.05
CA TRP A 15 -10.47 35.95 6.26
C TRP A 15 -11.75 35.19 5.95
N ALA A 16 -12.45 35.50 4.85
CA ALA A 16 -13.63 34.73 4.41
C ALA A 16 -13.24 33.33 3.91
N PHE A 17 -12.08 33.17 3.24
CA PHE A 17 -11.56 31.84 2.87
C PHE A 17 -11.10 31.02 4.09
N ILE A 18 -10.58 31.69 5.12
CA ILE A 18 -10.11 31.03 6.35
C ILE A 18 -11.26 30.73 7.33
N ASN A 19 -12.33 31.54 7.39
CA ASN A 19 -13.40 31.38 8.38
C ASN A 19 -14.68 30.69 7.89
N HIS A 20 -14.96 30.61 6.58
CA HIS A 20 -16.08 29.79 6.09
C HIS A 20 -15.76 28.29 5.98
N ASN A 21 -14.47 27.92 6.14
CA ASN A 21 -13.97 26.55 6.15
C ASN A 21 -13.40 26.16 7.52
N GLN A 22 -14.00 26.60 8.63
CA GLN A 22 -13.81 25.86 9.88
C GLN A 22 -14.55 24.53 9.72
N THR A 23 -13.88 23.58 9.06
CA THR A 23 -14.29 22.18 9.05
C THR A 23 -14.29 21.73 10.50
N ASN A 24 -15.49 21.71 11.10
CA ASN A 24 -15.65 21.29 12.47
C ASN A 24 -15.37 19.78 12.52
N PHE A 25 -14.39 19.39 13.33
CA PHE A 25 -14.03 17.98 13.51
C PHE A 25 -14.65 17.50 14.81
N PRO A 26 -15.55 16.49 14.78
CA PRO A 26 -16.11 15.96 16.02
C PRO A 26 -15.01 15.43 16.94
N ASN A 27 -15.09 15.75 18.24
CA ASN A 27 -14.07 15.34 19.23
C ASN A 27 -13.80 13.82 19.22
N ILE A 28 -14.82 13.00 18.95
CA ILE A 28 -14.64 11.54 18.85
C ILE A 28 -13.77 11.13 17.67
N VAL A 29 -13.79 11.88 16.56
CA VAL A 29 -12.92 11.66 15.40
C VAL A 29 -11.47 12.01 15.78
N VAL A 30 -11.27 13.14 16.48
CA VAL A 30 -9.96 13.57 16.99
C VAL A 30 -9.35 12.50 17.90
N GLY A 31 -10.11 12.03 18.89
CA GLY A 31 -9.67 10.97 19.81
C GLY A 31 -9.48 9.62 19.12
N THR A 32 -10.27 9.30 18.09
CA THR A 32 -10.09 8.04 17.34
C THR A 32 -8.73 7.97 16.67
N GLU A 33 -8.25 9.07 16.07
CA GLU A 33 -6.97 9.11 15.33
C GLU A 33 -5.75 8.72 16.20
N GLU A 34 -5.82 8.97 17.52
CA GLU A 34 -4.78 8.57 18.48
C GLU A 34 -4.64 7.05 18.60
N HIS A 35 -5.73 6.32 18.41
CA HIS A 35 -5.78 4.87 18.59
C HIS A 35 -5.83 4.10 17.27
N VAL A 36 -6.49 4.66 16.26
CA VAL A 36 -6.75 4.01 14.98
C VAL A 36 -6.56 5.01 13.86
N ARG A 37 -5.94 4.57 12.76
CA ARG A 37 -5.73 5.40 11.57
C ARG A 37 -7.06 5.72 10.89
N ILE A 38 -7.31 7.00 10.65
CA ILE A 38 -8.45 7.47 9.86
C ILE A 38 -8.03 7.60 8.39
N PRO A 39 -8.82 7.04 7.45
CA PRO A 39 -8.57 7.18 6.02
C PRO A 39 -8.46 8.62 5.54
N LEU A 40 -7.58 8.89 4.58
CA LEU A 40 -7.46 10.24 4.01
C LEU A 40 -8.75 10.67 3.29
N ALA A 41 -9.43 9.73 2.63
CA ALA A 41 -10.68 10.02 1.94
C ALA A 41 -11.78 10.57 2.86
N TRP A 42 -11.74 10.33 4.18
CA TRP A 42 -12.72 10.90 5.11
C TRP A 42 -12.64 12.42 5.20
N PHE A 43 -11.51 13.00 4.80
CA PHE A 43 -11.24 14.43 4.89
C PHE A 43 -11.68 15.23 3.66
N THR A 44 -12.35 14.62 2.68
CA THR A 44 -13.04 15.41 1.63
C THR A 44 -14.21 16.18 2.26
N ASN A 45 -14.61 17.33 1.72
CA ASN A 45 -15.64 18.16 2.36
C ASN A 45 -16.99 17.42 2.39
N ASP A 46 -17.30 16.64 1.35
CA ASP A 46 -18.51 15.82 1.31
C ASP A 46 -18.54 14.78 2.43
N ASN A 47 -17.41 14.09 2.65
CA ASN A 47 -17.33 13.08 3.71
C ASN A 47 -17.32 13.72 5.10
N LEU A 48 -16.66 14.86 5.29
CA LEU A 48 -16.72 15.60 6.56
C LEU A 48 -18.11 16.14 6.85
N ALA A 49 -18.84 16.63 5.84
CA ALA A 49 -20.23 17.04 5.98
C ALA A 49 -21.13 15.86 6.35
N PHE A 50 -20.92 14.70 5.72
CA PHE A 50 -21.62 13.47 6.06
C PHE A 50 -21.34 13.03 7.50
N ILE A 51 -20.06 13.01 7.92
CA ILE A 51 -19.66 12.66 9.29
C ILE A 51 -20.34 13.58 10.29
N ASN A 52 -20.26 14.90 10.09
CA ASN A 52 -20.86 15.88 11.02
C ASN A 52 -22.37 15.73 11.17
N ARG A 53 -23.09 15.43 10.08
CA ARG A 53 -24.55 15.23 10.12
C ARG A 53 -24.94 13.93 10.80
N ASN A 54 -24.11 12.89 10.71
CA ASN A 54 -24.48 11.53 11.10
C ASN A 54 -23.71 11.02 12.33
N ILE A 55 -22.88 11.84 12.97
CA ILE A 55 -21.92 11.40 14.00
C ILE A 55 -22.57 10.60 15.15
N SER A 56 -23.80 10.94 15.53
CA SER A 56 -24.56 10.25 16.57
C SER A 56 -24.92 8.80 16.22
N SER A 57 -24.95 8.46 14.93
CA SER A 57 -25.26 7.13 14.41
C SER A 57 -24.02 6.27 14.16
N PHE A 58 -22.81 6.82 14.38
CA PHE A 58 -21.59 6.06 14.14
C PHE A 58 -21.42 4.96 15.20
N PRO A 59 -21.05 3.74 14.79
CA PRO A 59 -20.73 2.70 15.74
C PRO A 59 -19.48 3.08 16.52
N THR A 60 -19.51 2.87 17.83
CA THR A 60 -18.41 3.17 18.74
C THR A 60 -17.90 1.90 19.42
N GLN A 61 -16.66 1.94 19.87
CA GLN A 61 -16.05 0.92 20.71
C GLN A 61 -15.25 1.60 21.80
N LYS A 62 -15.00 0.89 22.90
CA LYS A 62 -14.12 1.37 23.97
C LYS A 62 -12.68 1.02 23.64
N THR A 63 -11.75 1.92 23.92
CA THR A 63 -10.32 1.62 23.89
C THR A 63 -9.99 0.53 24.92
N SER A 64 -8.91 -0.22 24.68
CA SER A 64 -8.36 -1.08 25.73
C SER A 64 -7.72 -0.17 26.77
N GLY A 65 -8.15 -0.25 28.03
CA GLY A 65 -7.50 0.51 29.11
C GLY A 65 -6.06 0.04 29.27
N ILE A 66 -5.11 0.96 29.24
CA ILE A 66 -3.68 0.69 29.49
C ILE A 66 -3.32 1.48 30.76
N ASN A 67 -2.63 0.83 31.71
CA ASN A 67 -2.07 1.47 32.91
C ASN A 67 -3.05 2.36 33.71
N ASP A 68 -4.14 1.79 34.21
CA ASP A 68 -5.16 2.47 35.03
C ASP A 68 -5.93 3.62 34.35
N GLU A 69 -5.69 3.88 33.06
CA GLU A 69 -6.48 4.84 32.30
C GLU A 69 -7.89 4.29 32.00
N LYS A 70 -8.90 5.15 32.17
CA LYS A 70 -10.29 4.79 31.89
C LYS A 70 -10.46 4.58 30.38
N PRO A 71 -11.10 3.48 29.94
CA PRO A 71 -11.46 3.28 28.54
C PRO A 71 -12.26 4.47 27.99
N ILE A 72 -11.83 4.99 26.84
CA ILE A 72 -12.45 6.12 26.15
C ILE A 72 -13.25 5.58 24.95
N PRO A 73 -14.45 6.10 24.66
CA PRO A 73 -15.17 5.74 23.44
C PRO A 73 -14.48 6.35 22.21
N ILE A 74 -14.21 5.50 21.22
CA ILE A 74 -13.71 5.87 19.89
C ILE A 74 -14.63 5.30 18.81
N LEU A 75 -14.49 5.76 17.57
CA LEU A 75 -15.21 5.18 16.44
C LEU A 75 -14.75 3.74 16.20
N ASN A 76 -15.71 2.84 15.97
CA ASN A 76 -15.44 1.48 15.55
C ASN A 76 -15.23 1.45 14.03
N MET A 77 -14.00 1.70 13.61
CA MET A 77 -13.63 1.80 12.19
C MET A 77 -13.96 0.52 11.40
N HIS A 78 -13.86 -0.66 12.02
CA HIS A 78 -14.24 -1.92 11.39
C HIS A 78 -15.77 -2.00 11.17
N ALA A 79 -16.57 -1.60 12.16
CA ALA A 79 -18.02 -1.55 12.00
C ALA A 79 -18.46 -0.51 10.96
N VAL A 80 -17.76 0.64 10.87
CA VAL A 80 -18.01 1.63 9.82
C VAL A 80 -17.73 1.03 8.43
N ALA A 81 -16.57 0.38 8.26
CA ALA A 81 -16.15 -0.21 6.99
C ALA A 81 -17.08 -1.34 6.50
N ASN A 82 -17.79 -2.02 7.40
CA ASN A 82 -18.70 -3.13 7.06
C ASN A 82 -20.18 -2.74 7.00
N ASN A 83 -20.51 -1.46 7.16
CA ASN A 83 -21.89 -0.98 7.16
C ASN A 83 -22.21 -0.16 5.90
N GLN A 84 -23.28 -0.56 5.20
CA GLN A 84 -23.70 0.02 3.92
C GLN A 84 -24.12 1.50 4.01
N VAL A 85 -24.52 1.97 5.19
CA VAL A 85 -24.86 3.38 5.42
C VAL A 85 -23.62 4.27 5.25
N PHE A 86 -22.43 3.73 5.49
CA PHE A 86 -21.17 4.48 5.47
C PHE A 86 -20.32 4.22 4.21
N THR A 87 -20.93 3.80 3.11
CA THR A 87 -20.21 3.44 1.86
C THR A 87 -19.30 4.54 1.33
N CYS A 88 -19.68 5.81 1.47
CA CYS A 88 -18.84 6.95 1.09
C CYS A 88 -17.50 7.04 1.87
N LEU A 89 -17.43 6.37 3.02
CA LEU A 89 -16.29 6.35 3.95
C LEU A 89 -15.46 5.05 3.85
N HIS A 90 -15.78 4.12 2.95
CA HIS A 90 -15.07 2.84 2.85
C HIS A 90 -13.70 2.96 2.17
N ARG A 91 -13.45 4.07 1.46
CA ARG A 91 -12.22 4.29 0.71
C ARG A 91 -11.09 4.75 1.62
N GLU A 92 -9.88 4.26 1.33
CA GLU A 92 -8.67 4.72 1.99
C GLU A 92 -8.17 6.05 1.42
N LEU A 93 -8.12 6.13 0.10
CA LEU A 93 -7.61 7.26 -0.67
C LEU A 93 -8.71 7.94 -1.48
N PRO A 94 -8.60 9.25 -1.70
CA PRO A 94 -9.43 9.97 -2.67
C PRO A 94 -9.29 9.41 -4.09
N ASP A 95 -10.32 9.61 -4.94
CA ASP A 95 -10.32 9.01 -6.28
C ASP A 95 -9.41 9.75 -7.25
N ASN A 96 -9.31 11.07 -7.08
CA ASN A 96 -8.60 11.95 -7.98
C ASN A 96 -7.80 13.02 -7.21
N PHE A 97 -6.94 13.72 -7.95
CA PHE A 97 -6.05 14.73 -7.37
C PHE A 97 -6.80 15.91 -6.72
N ALA A 98 -7.97 16.29 -7.24
CA ALA A 98 -8.74 17.41 -6.68
C ALA A 98 -9.32 17.06 -5.30
N GLU A 99 -9.92 15.88 -5.17
CA GLU A 99 -10.37 15.35 -3.86
C GLU A 99 -9.19 15.13 -2.91
N TRP A 100 -8.04 14.70 -3.43
CA TRP A 100 -6.82 14.59 -2.62
C TRP A 100 -6.38 15.94 -2.08
N LEU A 101 -6.30 16.97 -2.92
CA LEU A 101 -5.92 18.32 -2.48
C LEU A 101 -6.85 18.84 -1.37
N GLU A 102 -8.16 18.69 -1.56
CA GLU A 102 -9.15 19.02 -0.54
C GLU A 102 -8.91 18.25 0.78
N ALA A 103 -8.78 16.93 0.69
CA ALA A 103 -8.54 16.07 1.84
C ALA A 103 -7.22 16.40 2.57
N THR A 104 -6.15 16.76 1.84
CA THR A 104 -4.87 17.10 2.47
C THR A 104 -4.96 18.39 3.29
N ASN A 105 -5.66 19.42 2.79
CA ASN A 105 -5.85 20.67 3.52
C ASN A 105 -6.63 20.44 4.81
N ASN A 106 -7.72 19.67 4.74
CA ASN A 106 -8.52 19.31 5.91
C ASN A 106 -7.73 18.42 6.88
N MET A 107 -6.93 17.47 6.40
CA MET A 107 -6.06 16.65 7.24
C MET A 107 -5.00 17.50 7.97
N ILE A 108 -4.37 18.48 7.31
CA ILE A 108 -3.41 19.38 7.97
C ILE A 108 -4.10 20.14 9.12
N ASN A 109 -5.28 20.69 8.87
CA ASN A 109 -6.06 21.41 9.88
C ASN A 109 -6.47 20.49 11.04
N PHE A 110 -6.90 19.27 10.74
CA PHE A 110 -7.23 18.25 11.74
C PHE A 110 -6.03 17.90 12.62
N GLN A 111 -4.85 17.72 12.02
CA GLN A 111 -3.64 17.38 12.77
C GLN A 111 -3.14 18.54 13.64
N ALA A 112 -3.42 19.79 13.26
CA ALA A 112 -3.18 20.94 14.12
C ALA A 112 -3.99 20.91 15.42
N LEU A 113 -5.22 20.36 15.40
CA LEU A 113 -6.04 20.18 16.60
C LEU A 113 -5.48 19.11 17.56
N ARG A 114 -4.65 18.20 17.04
CA ARG A 114 -4.02 17.11 17.79
C ARG A 114 -2.65 17.48 18.36
N ASP A 115 -2.10 18.61 17.96
CA ASP A 115 -0.83 19.07 18.51
C ASP A 115 -1.01 19.50 19.97
N ILE A 116 -0.08 19.06 20.83
CA ILE A 116 0.01 19.50 22.22
C ILE A 116 0.14 21.03 22.22
N LYS A 117 -0.49 21.71 23.18
CA LYS A 117 -0.43 23.18 23.29
C LYS A 117 1.01 23.69 23.21
N GLY A 118 1.32 24.50 22.18
CA GLY A 118 2.65 25.05 21.93
C GLY A 118 3.55 24.19 21.01
N SER A 119 3.08 23.02 20.59
CA SER A 119 3.68 22.19 19.54
C SER A 119 2.97 22.44 18.21
N SER A 120 3.68 22.21 17.11
CA SER A 120 3.13 22.09 15.75
C SER A 120 3.68 20.86 15.03
N ALA A 121 4.19 19.88 15.79
CA ALA A 121 4.96 18.77 15.24
C ALA A 121 4.17 17.88 14.28
N ASN A 122 2.90 17.61 14.56
CA ASN A 122 2.05 16.83 13.66
C ASN A 122 1.65 17.66 12.45
N GLN A 123 1.12 18.87 12.66
CA GLN A 123 0.74 19.76 11.58
C GLN A 123 1.91 19.99 10.61
N MET A 124 3.10 20.29 11.14
CA MET A 124 4.30 20.55 10.34
C MET A 124 4.72 19.33 9.52
N TRP A 125 4.69 18.12 10.09
CA TRP A 125 5.03 16.92 9.34
C TRP A 125 4.06 16.68 8.18
N PHE A 126 2.75 16.78 8.42
CA PHE A 126 1.74 16.63 7.37
C PHE A 126 1.85 17.74 6.31
N THR A 127 2.18 18.95 6.73
CA THR A 127 2.45 20.07 5.83
C THR A 127 3.63 19.74 4.90
N GLN A 128 4.76 19.29 5.45
CA GLN A 128 5.94 18.90 4.67
C GLN A 128 5.63 17.73 3.72
N HIS A 129 4.94 16.71 4.24
CA HIS A 129 4.55 15.52 3.49
C HIS A 129 3.69 15.86 2.27
N PHE A 130 2.57 16.57 2.45
CA PHE A 130 1.69 16.91 1.32
C PHE A 130 2.30 17.96 0.40
N THR A 131 3.07 18.93 0.94
CA THR A 131 3.77 19.94 0.13
C THR A 131 4.76 19.30 -0.85
N PHE A 132 5.41 18.21 -0.47
CA PHE A 132 6.28 17.46 -1.37
C PHE A 132 5.54 17.02 -2.64
N PHE A 133 4.39 16.35 -2.51
CA PHE A 133 3.60 15.89 -3.65
C PHE A 133 2.99 17.06 -4.45
N MET A 134 2.57 18.13 -3.76
CA MET A 134 2.05 19.35 -4.39
C MET A 134 3.08 20.08 -5.25
N ASN A 135 4.37 19.94 -4.92
CA ASN A 135 5.46 20.58 -5.65
C ASN A 135 5.96 19.77 -6.85
N GLN A 136 5.41 18.57 -7.09
CA GLN A 136 5.78 17.80 -8.27
C GLN A 136 5.16 18.40 -9.55
N VAL A 137 5.96 18.50 -10.60
CA VAL A 137 5.54 19.06 -11.89
C VAL A 137 4.44 18.21 -12.54
N ASP A 138 4.52 16.90 -12.36
CA ASP A 138 3.62 15.91 -12.96
C ASP A 138 2.58 15.35 -11.98
N LYS A 139 2.37 16.01 -10.84
CA LYS A 139 1.50 15.55 -9.73
C LYS A 139 0.10 15.12 -10.16
N VAL A 140 -0.56 15.90 -11.02
CA VAL A 140 -1.95 15.63 -11.45
C VAL A 140 -1.98 14.43 -12.39
N ARG A 141 -1.10 14.42 -13.40
CA ARG A 141 -1.02 13.37 -14.42
C ARG A 141 -0.62 12.02 -13.82
N LEU A 142 0.21 12.03 -12.78
CA LEU A 142 0.72 10.82 -12.14
C LEU A 142 -0.03 10.44 -10.87
N TYR A 143 -1.15 11.08 -10.55
CA TYR A 143 -1.87 10.86 -9.29
C TYR A 143 -2.06 9.38 -8.96
N ASP A 144 -2.61 8.61 -9.90
CA ASP A 144 -2.83 7.16 -9.72
C ASP A 144 -1.55 6.35 -9.51
N ALA A 145 -0.40 6.85 -9.99
CA ALA A 145 0.88 6.18 -9.81
C ALA A 145 1.49 6.39 -8.42
N TRP A 146 1.26 7.56 -7.80
CA TRP A 146 1.92 7.91 -6.53
C TRP A 146 0.98 7.96 -5.33
N LYS A 147 -0.35 7.96 -5.48
CA LYS A 147 -1.28 8.04 -4.33
C LYS A 147 -1.12 6.91 -3.32
N ASP A 148 -0.75 5.71 -3.79
CA ASP A 148 -0.43 4.59 -2.88
C ASP A 148 0.90 4.81 -2.14
N LYS A 149 1.82 5.59 -2.72
CA LYS A 149 3.09 5.97 -2.08
C LYS A 149 2.91 7.03 -1.00
N ASP A 150 1.98 7.97 -1.18
CA ASP A 150 1.51 8.85 -0.11
C ASP A 150 1.02 8.02 1.09
N LEU A 151 0.16 7.03 0.84
CA LEU A 151 -0.38 6.15 1.88
C LEU A 151 0.72 5.39 2.61
N GLU A 152 1.65 4.77 1.87
CA GLU A 152 2.79 4.03 2.44
C GLU A 152 3.58 4.90 3.42
N LEU A 153 3.88 6.14 3.04
CA LEU A 153 4.64 7.09 3.88
C LEU A 153 3.86 7.56 5.12
N ARG A 154 2.53 7.73 5.01
CA ARG A 154 1.67 8.04 6.18
C ARG A 154 1.59 6.87 7.15
N VAL A 155 1.51 5.63 6.64
CA VAL A 155 1.55 4.43 7.47
C VAL A 155 2.90 4.31 8.17
N GLU A 156 4.00 4.51 7.45
CA GLU A 156 5.35 4.49 8.03
C GLU A 156 5.54 5.55 9.12
N ARG A 157 5.03 6.76 8.92
CA ARG A 157 5.04 7.80 9.95
C ARG A 157 4.34 7.34 11.22
N ARG A 158 3.17 6.73 11.11
CA ARG A 158 2.39 6.27 12.27
C ARG A 158 3.08 5.13 13.00
N GLU A 159 3.55 4.12 12.26
CA GLU A 159 4.11 2.90 12.84
C GLU A 159 5.53 3.08 13.40
N LYS A 160 6.36 3.89 12.73
CA LYS A 160 7.78 4.02 13.06
C LYS A 160 8.16 5.41 13.60
N GLN A 161 7.20 6.33 13.71
CA GLN A 161 7.45 7.74 14.02
C GLN A 161 8.47 8.37 13.07
N ALA A 162 8.48 7.93 11.81
CA ALA A 162 9.45 8.37 10.82
C ALA A 162 9.40 9.89 10.65
N ARG A 163 10.58 10.52 10.54
CA ARG A 163 10.67 11.95 10.23
C ARG A 163 10.47 12.18 8.74
N PHE A 164 10.11 13.40 8.37
CA PHE A 164 10.13 13.79 6.97
C PHE A 164 11.59 13.79 6.49
N ASP A 165 11.86 13.04 5.42
CA ASP A 165 13.17 12.95 4.78
C ASP A 165 13.02 13.12 3.28
N ARG A 166 13.51 14.25 2.75
CA ARG A 166 13.28 14.62 1.36
C ARG A 166 13.94 13.66 0.36
N PRO A 167 15.21 13.23 0.50
CA PRO A 167 15.81 12.24 -0.39
C PRO A 167 15.02 10.93 -0.45
N HIS A 168 14.52 10.43 0.69
CA HIS A 168 13.67 9.25 0.70
C HIS A 168 12.37 9.45 -0.09
N TYR A 169 11.72 10.60 0.06
CA TYR A 169 10.50 10.94 -0.71
C TYR A 169 10.78 11.04 -2.21
N GLU A 170 11.90 11.66 -2.60
CA GLU A 170 12.35 11.75 -3.99
C GLU A 170 12.59 10.36 -4.60
N GLN A 171 13.20 9.44 -3.84
CA GLN A 171 13.38 8.05 -4.26
C GLN A 171 12.04 7.34 -4.46
N ILE A 172 11.11 7.45 -3.50
CA ILE A 172 9.79 6.80 -3.56
C ILE A 172 8.96 7.35 -4.73
N TYR A 173 8.97 8.67 -4.94
CA TYR A 173 8.29 9.30 -6.07
C TYR A 173 8.94 8.89 -7.40
N GLY A 174 10.27 8.78 -7.45
CA GLY A 174 11.01 8.26 -8.59
C GLY A 174 10.58 6.84 -8.97
N ILE A 175 10.40 5.96 -7.99
CA ILE A 175 9.88 4.60 -8.21
C ILE A 175 8.47 4.66 -8.83
N ALA A 176 7.57 5.48 -8.28
CA ALA A 176 6.22 5.64 -8.83
C ALA A 176 6.24 6.10 -10.30
N LYS A 177 7.13 7.05 -10.65
CA LYS A 177 7.30 7.52 -12.03
C LYS A 177 7.77 6.41 -12.96
N GLU A 178 8.76 5.63 -12.55
CA GLU A 178 9.31 4.56 -13.39
C GLU A 178 8.33 3.40 -13.54
N SER A 179 7.59 3.04 -12.48
CA SER A 179 6.49 2.07 -12.56
C SER A 179 5.41 2.53 -13.54
N TYR A 180 4.97 3.79 -13.47
CA TYR A 180 4.00 4.34 -14.41
C TYR A 180 4.48 4.27 -15.87
N LYS A 181 5.75 4.62 -16.12
CA LYS A 181 6.32 4.51 -17.47
C LYS A 181 6.38 3.07 -17.96
N ALA A 182 6.71 2.11 -17.09
CA ALA A 182 6.74 0.70 -17.43
C ALA A 182 5.34 0.19 -17.79
N ASP A 183 4.32 0.55 -17.02
CA ASP A 183 2.93 0.17 -17.28
C ASP A 183 2.40 0.76 -18.59
N GLN A 184 2.76 2.01 -18.91
CA GLN A 184 2.42 2.61 -20.20
C GLN A 184 3.03 1.84 -21.36
N ARG A 185 4.33 1.52 -21.30
CA ARG A 185 5.00 0.71 -22.33
C ARG A 185 4.35 -0.66 -22.49
N ALA A 186 4.03 -1.34 -21.38
CA ALA A 186 3.37 -2.65 -21.42
C ALA A 186 1.97 -2.58 -22.05
N ARG A 187 1.20 -1.51 -21.80
CA ARG A 187 -0.11 -1.28 -22.43
C ARG A 187 0.01 -1.00 -23.92
N GLU A 188 1.01 -0.23 -24.34
CA GLU A 188 1.28 0.05 -25.74
C GLU A 188 1.71 -1.21 -26.50
N GLU A 189 2.56 -2.04 -25.91
CA GLU A 189 2.98 -3.34 -26.45
C GLU A 189 1.79 -4.29 -26.60
N MET A 190 0.99 -4.46 -25.55
CA MET A 190 -0.22 -5.30 -25.60
C MET A 190 -1.22 -4.82 -26.66
N LYS A 191 -1.37 -3.50 -26.82
CA LYS A 191 -2.22 -2.93 -27.87
C LYS A 191 -1.69 -3.24 -29.27
N SER A 192 -0.38 -3.11 -29.48
CA SER A 192 0.28 -3.44 -30.75
C SER A 192 0.13 -4.92 -31.11
N GLU A 193 0.29 -5.82 -30.14
CA GLU A 193 0.06 -7.25 -30.33
C GLU A 193 -1.40 -7.55 -30.68
N LEU A 194 -2.35 -6.93 -29.98
CA LEU A 194 -3.77 -7.09 -30.25
C LEU A 194 -4.14 -6.61 -31.66
N ASP A 195 -3.59 -5.48 -32.10
CA ASP A 195 -3.84 -4.94 -33.44
C ASP A 195 -3.22 -5.82 -34.53
N THR A 196 -2.05 -6.41 -34.25
CA THR A 196 -1.43 -7.43 -35.13
C THR A 196 -2.29 -8.69 -35.24
N LEU A 197 -2.81 -9.20 -34.12
CA LEU A 197 -3.71 -10.35 -34.10
C LEU A 197 -5.02 -10.06 -34.86
N LYS A 198 -5.61 -8.88 -34.67
CA LYS A 198 -6.81 -8.46 -35.42
C LYS A 198 -6.55 -8.43 -36.93
N ALA A 199 -5.39 -7.92 -37.36
CA ALA A 199 -5.02 -7.89 -38.77
C ALA A 199 -4.88 -9.32 -39.35
N LEU A 200 -4.22 -10.24 -38.62
CA LEU A 200 -4.10 -11.64 -39.03
C LEU A 200 -5.46 -12.34 -39.15
N VAL A 201 -6.36 -12.12 -38.20
CA VAL A 201 -7.73 -12.67 -38.24
C VAL A 201 -8.53 -12.13 -39.43
N ALA A 202 -8.37 -10.84 -39.77
CA ALA A 202 -9.03 -10.25 -40.93
C ALA A 202 -8.55 -10.87 -42.26
N ILE A 203 -7.24 -11.14 -42.39
CA ILE A 203 -6.66 -11.81 -43.56
C ILE A 203 -7.20 -13.25 -43.68
N LEU A 204 -7.19 -14.02 -42.59
CA LEU A 204 -7.71 -15.40 -42.57
C LEU A 204 -9.21 -15.46 -42.89
N SER A 205 -9.98 -14.47 -42.43
CA SER A 205 -11.42 -14.40 -42.71
C SER A 205 -11.70 -14.09 -44.17
N SER A 206 -10.87 -13.25 -44.81
CA SER A 206 -10.98 -12.90 -46.23
C SER A 206 -10.58 -14.05 -47.17
N GLN A 207 -9.69 -14.95 -46.73
CA GLN A 207 -9.32 -16.16 -47.49
C GLN A 207 -10.39 -17.27 -47.44
N LYS A 208 -11.26 -17.26 -46.42
CA LYS A 208 -12.33 -18.27 -46.27
C LYS A 208 -13.51 -18.03 -47.21
N SER A 209 -13.62 -16.84 -47.79
CA SER A 209 -14.65 -16.47 -48.78
C SER A 209 -14.22 -16.66 -50.25
N SER A 210 -13.01 -17.15 -50.53
CA SER A 210 -12.50 -17.32 -51.90
C SER A 210 -12.09 -18.76 -52.28
N SER A 211 -12.47 -19.76 -51.49
CA SER A 211 -12.22 -21.18 -51.83
C SER A 211 -13.46 -21.89 -52.39
N SER A 212 -13.81 -21.54 -53.63
CA SER A 212 -14.57 -22.43 -54.53
C SER A 212 -14.15 -22.22 -55.98
N SER A 213 -12.97 -22.73 -56.36
CA SER A 213 -12.72 -23.33 -57.68
C SER A 213 -11.28 -23.83 -57.78
N SER A 214 -11.18 -25.14 -57.99
CA SER A 214 -9.99 -25.94 -58.21
C SER A 214 -9.33 -25.71 -59.57
N HIS A 215 -8.00 -25.72 -59.60
CA HIS A 215 -7.08 -26.31 -60.60
C HIS A 215 -5.88 -25.39 -60.87
N GLY A 216 -4.66 -25.94 -60.76
CA GLY A 216 -3.46 -25.23 -61.24
C GLY A 216 -2.15 -25.75 -60.68
N ARG A 217 -1.57 -26.70 -61.41
CA ARG A 217 -0.26 -27.34 -61.29
C ARG A 217 0.96 -26.44 -60.95
N ASN A 218 1.95 -27.14 -60.40
CA ASN A 218 3.40 -27.06 -60.60
C ASN A 218 4.24 -25.94 -59.92
N GLY A 219 5.16 -26.42 -59.07
CA GLY A 219 6.59 -26.34 -59.36
C GLY A 219 7.33 -25.13 -58.78
N GLY A 220 8.34 -25.38 -57.94
CA GLY A 220 9.29 -24.34 -57.57
C GLY A 220 10.00 -24.59 -56.25
N SER A 221 11.04 -25.41 -56.30
CA SER A 221 12.12 -25.46 -55.31
C SER A 221 12.68 -24.08 -55.00
N ASN A 222 12.84 -23.75 -53.71
CA ASN A 222 13.93 -22.87 -53.29
C ASN A 222 14.42 -23.18 -51.88
N ARG A 223 15.76 -23.24 -51.79
CA ARG A 223 16.58 -23.39 -50.59
C ARG A 223 16.62 -22.07 -49.82
N GLY A 224 16.78 -22.17 -48.50
CA GLY A 224 17.12 -21.03 -47.62
C GLY A 224 16.82 -21.41 -46.17
N SER A 225 17.74 -22.07 -45.48
CA SER A 225 18.83 -21.46 -44.69
C SER A 225 18.37 -21.02 -43.29
N HIS A 226 18.98 -21.70 -42.33
CA HIS A 226 19.27 -21.33 -40.94
C HIS A 226 18.44 -20.24 -40.23
N SER A 227 17.89 -20.60 -39.08
CA SER A 227 18.32 -20.00 -37.81
C SER A 227 17.74 -20.79 -36.63
N ASN A 228 18.59 -21.64 -36.06
CA ASN A 228 18.49 -22.04 -34.67
C ASN A 228 18.79 -20.79 -33.83
N ASN A 229 17.80 -20.28 -33.10
CA ASN A 229 18.03 -19.39 -31.96
C ASN A 229 17.05 -19.78 -30.84
N GLN A 230 17.23 -20.98 -30.29
CA GLN A 230 16.93 -21.19 -28.88
C GLN A 230 18.12 -20.67 -28.08
N SER A 231 18.07 -19.38 -27.76
CA SER A 231 18.95 -18.79 -26.77
C SER A 231 18.39 -19.13 -25.39
N PHE A 232 19.16 -19.92 -24.66
CA PHE A 232 19.01 -20.17 -23.24
C PHE A 232 18.68 -18.87 -22.49
N LEU A 233 17.50 -18.82 -21.87
CA LEU A 233 17.31 -17.90 -20.74
C LEU A 233 18.09 -18.48 -19.57
N SER A 234 19.26 -17.88 -19.34
CA SER A 234 19.96 -17.95 -18.06
C SER A 234 18.94 -17.78 -16.93
N SER A 235 18.87 -18.81 -16.11
CA SER A 235 18.28 -18.81 -14.77
C SER A 235 18.90 -17.67 -13.95
N GLY A 236 18.32 -16.48 -14.04
CA GLY A 236 18.48 -15.39 -13.09
C GLY A 236 17.34 -15.48 -12.08
N SER A 237 17.66 -15.87 -10.85
CA SER A 237 16.73 -15.93 -9.72
C SER A 237 15.89 -14.65 -9.63
N GLY A 238 14.59 -14.78 -9.83
CA GLY A 238 13.62 -13.74 -9.48
C GLY A 238 13.63 -13.53 -7.98
N PHE A 239 14.49 -12.63 -7.50
CA PHE A 239 14.30 -12.04 -6.19
C PHE A 239 13.26 -10.93 -6.36
N ALA A 240 12.11 -11.13 -5.73
CA ALA A 240 11.07 -10.12 -5.59
C ALA A 240 11.70 -8.79 -5.17
N ALA A 241 11.32 -7.70 -5.84
CA ALA A 241 11.70 -6.35 -5.46
C ALA A 241 11.35 -6.15 -3.97
N ASN A 242 12.36 -6.08 -3.12
CA ASN A 242 12.32 -6.05 -1.64
C ASN A 242 11.90 -7.36 -0.95
N PRO A 243 12.85 -8.30 -0.67
CA PRO A 243 12.56 -9.45 0.18
C PRO A 243 12.14 -9.00 1.59
N VAL A 244 11.12 -9.66 2.15
CA VAL A 244 10.77 -9.57 3.57
C VAL A 244 11.50 -10.69 4.30
N CYS A 245 12.27 -10.34 5.33
CA CYS A 245 12.97 -11.31 6.14
C CYS A 245 12.01 -12.08 7.04
N ILE A 246 11.92 -13.40 6.90
CA ILE A 246 11.03 -14.24 7.73
C ILE A 246 11.52 -14.44 9.18
N LEU A 247 12.69 -13.90 9.55
CA LEU A 247 13.20 -13.88 10.92
C LEU A 247 12.85 -12.62 11.70
N CYS A 248 12.71 -11.48 11.01
CA CYS A 248 12.50 -10.18 11.67
C CYS A 248 11.39 -9.32 11.04
N GLY A 249 10.69 -9.83 10.03
CA GLY A 249 9.58 -9.14 9.36
C GLY A 249 9.95 -7.88 8.57
N LYS A 250 11.24 -7.51 8.49
CA LYS A 250 11.66 -6.28 7.79
C LYS A 250 11.85 -6.52 6.30
N LYS A 251 11.43 -5.53 5.50
CA LYS A 251 11.72 -5.44 4.06
C LYS A 251 13.17 -4.99 3.85
N GLY A 252 13.76 -5.42 2.73
CA GLY A 252 15.06 -4.94 2.27
C GLY A 252 16.21 -5.93 2.46
N HIS A 253 15.98 -7.05 3.15
CA HIS A 253 16.97 -8.14 3.23
C HIS A 253 16.29 -9.50 3.31
N ALA A 254 16.99 -10.51 2.79
CA ALA A 254 16.58 -11.89 2.92
C ALA A 254 17.03 -12.47 4.27
N VAL A 255 16.46 -13.59 4.68
CA VAL A 255 16.82 -14.27 5.94
C VAL A 255 18.30 -14.68 5.99
N GLN A 256 18.90 -14.94 4.83
CA GLN A 256 20.30 -15.29 4.65
C GLN A 256 21.26 -14.13 4.95
N ASP A 257 20.75 -12.90 4.93
CA ASP A 257 21.51 -11.65 5.10
C ASP A 257 21.07 -10.92 6.38
N HIS A 258 20.39 -11.63 7.28
CA HIS A 258 19.95 -11.07 8.55
C HIS A 258 21.12 -10.88 9.51
N ASP A 259 21.49 -9.62 9.75
CA ASP A 259 22.48 -9.23 10.74
C ASP A 259 21.87 -9.06 12.14
N LYS A 260 22.71 -9.18 13.18
CA LYS A 260 22.38 -8.97 14.61
C LYS A 260 21.88 -7.55 14.91
N SER A 261 22.15 -6.58 14.04
CA SER A 261 21.64 -5.21 14.11
C SER A 261 20.12 -5.10 13.90
N HIS A 262 19.48 -6.15 13.36
CA HIS A 262 18.03 -6.19 13.19
C HIS A 262 17.37 -6.92 14.37
N PRO A 263 16.57 -6.23 15.21
CA PRO A 263 15.89 -6.87 16.32
C PRO A 263 14.90 -7.93 15.81
N LYS A 264 14.96 -9.13 16.40
CA LYS A 264 14.01 -10.22 16.18
C LYS A 264 12.75 -10.01 17.03
N ALA A 265 12.17 -8.83 16.91
CA ALA A 265 10.97 -8.48 17.65
C ALA A 265 10.01 -7.69 16.76
N TRP A 266 8.73 -7.85 17.07
CA TRP A 266 7.66 -7.00 16.59
C TRP A 266 7.85 -5.55 17.08
N PRO A 267 7.18 -4.56 16.45
CA PRO A 267 7.22 -3.17 16.91
C PRO A 267 6.74 -2.96 18.35
N ASP A 268 5.91 -3.87 18.87
CA ASP A 268 5.46 -3.90 20.27
C ASP A 268 6.49 -4.49 21.26
N GLY A 269 7.66 -4.89 20.76
CA GLY A 269 8.74 -5.48 21.55
C GLY A 269 8.62 -6.99 21.78
N THR A 270 7.56 -7.65 21.31
CA THR A 270 7.42 -9.10 21.44
C THR A 270 8.38 -9.83 20.48
N ALA A 271 9.11 -10.82 20.99
CA ALA A 271 10.10 -11.53 20.18
C ALA A 271 9.42 -12.44 19.13
N PHE A 272 10.01 -12.50 17.93
CA PHE A 272 9.65 -13.52 16.94
C PHE A 272 10.03 -14.90 17.47
N TRP A 273 9.17 -15.88 17.18
CA TRP A 273 9.29 -17.22 17.76
C TRP A 273 10.50 -18.01 17.21
N ALA A 274 10.76 -17.92 15.91
CA ALA A 274 11.82 -18.70 15.29
C ALA A 274 13.21 -18.11 15.55
N GLN A 275 14.19 -19.00 15.65
CA GLN A 275 15.59 -18.66 15.86
C GLN A 275 16.40 -18.92 14.60
N GLN A 276 17.59 -18.34 14.55
CA GLN A 276 18.57 -18.64 13.51
C GLN A 276 19.65 -19.48 14.16
N LYS A 277 19.99 -20.61 13.55
CA LYS A 277 21.04 -21.46 14.07
C LYS A 277 22.39 -20.73 13.95
N PRO A 278 23.25 -20.70 14.98
CA PRO A 278 24.50 -19.94 14.98
C PRO A 278 25.43 -20.25 13.79
N ASP A 279 25.48 -21.52 13.39
CA ASP A 279 26.42 -22.02 12.36
C ASP A 279 25.76 -22.26 11.00
N SER A 280 24.49 -21.86 10.83
CA SER A 280 23.79 -22.06 9.55
C SER A 280 22.80 -20.96 9.26
N LYS A 281 22.61 -20.65 7.98
CA LYS A 281 21.56 -19.71 7.53
C LYS A 281 20.13 -20.30 7.63
N SER A 282 19.95 -21.46 8.25
CA SER A 282 18.65 -22.08 8.50
C SER A 282 17.91 -21.39 9.65
N VAL A 283 16.59 -21.34 9.51
CA VAL A 283 15.67 -20.91 10.58
C VAL A 283 15.15 -22.13 11.29
N THR A 284 15.21 -22.12 12.62
CA THR A 284 14.86 -23.25 13.46
C THR A 284 13.88 -22.86 14.56
N THR A 285 13.19 -23.87 15.07
CA THR A 285 12.46 -23.82 16.33
C THR A 285 13.42 -23.77 17.52
N SER A 286 12.90 -23.54 18.73
CA SER A 286 13.70 -23.61 19.97
C SER A 286 14.23 -25.03 20.27
N ASP A 287 13.54 -26.08 19.80
CA ASP A 287 14.00 -27.48 19.86
C ASP A 287 14.91 -27.87 18.68
N GLY A 288 15.34 -26.90 17.85
CA GLY A 288 16.35 -27.10 16.81
C GLY A 288 15.86 -27.72 15.51
N LYS A 289 14.55 -27.85 15.30
CA LYS A 289 13.96 -28.35 14.04
C LYS A 289 13.95 -27.26 12.98
N GLU A 290 14.30 -27.61 11.74
CA GLU A 290 14.32 -26.65 10.63
C GLU A 290 12.91 -26.25 10.18
N ILE A 291 12.73 -24.96 9.91
CA ILE A 291 11.50 -24.37 9.37
C ILE A 291 11.66 -24.15 7.87
N CYS A 292 10.61 -24.46 7.10
CA CYS A 292 10.63 -24.32 5.65
C CYS A 292 10.48 -22.86 5.20
N PHE A 293 11.47 -22.35 4.44
CA PHE A 293 11.43 -21.02 3.84
C PHE A 293 10.29 -20.84 2.84
N ASN A 294 10.17 -21.77 1.88
CA ASN A 294 9.18 -21.66 0.80
C ASN A 294 7.76 -21.63 1.34
N TYR A 295 7.47 -22.44 2.37
CA TYR A 295 6.20 -22.37 3.08
C TYR A 295 6.00 -21.00 3.73
N ASN A 296 7.00 -20.46 4.42
CA ASN A 296 6.88 -19.17 5.11
C ASN A 296 6.74 -17.97 4.18
N ILE A 297 7.15 -18.08 2.91
CA ILE A 297 7.05 -17.03 1.90
C ILE A 297 5.76 -17.17 1.07
N HIS A 298 5.40 -18.39 0.66
CA HIS A 298 4.35 -18.62 -0.35
C HIS A 298 3.18 -19.50 0.15
N GLY A 299 3.21 -19.92 1.42
CA GLY A 299 2.17 -20.74 2.04
C GLY A 299 2.04 -22.15 1.45
N LYS A 300 0.81 -22.69 1.48
CA LYS A 300 0.50 -24.05 1.00
C LYS A 300 0.64 -24.22 -0.52
N ALA A 301 0.60 -23.11 -1.28
CA ALA A 301 0.82 -23.12 -2.73
C ALA A 301 2.30 -23.33 -3.10
N SER A 302 3.20 -23.29 -2.12
CA SER A 302 4.63 -23.42 -2.33
C SER A 302 5.05 -24.86 -2.66
N ARG A 303 5.92 -25.01 -3.66
CA ARG A 303 6.64 -26.26 -3.91
C ARG A 303 7.91 -26.28 -3.06
N CYS A 304 7.79 -26.74 -1.82
CA CYS A 304 8.93 -26.86 -0.88
C CYS A 304 9.95 -27.92 -1.31
N SER A 305 9.54 -28.85 -2.16
CA SER A 305 10.32 -29.95 -2.70
C SER A 305 9.71 -30.38 -4.06
N ARG A 306 10.47 -31.12 -4.89
CA ARG A 306 9.98 -31.70 -6.15
C ARG A 306 8.79 -32.65 -5.93
N ASP A 307 8.67 -33.17 -4.71
CA ASP A 307 7.55 -33.94 -4.19
C ASP A 307 7.09 -33.27 -2.87
N SER A 308 5.93 -32.62 -2.87
CA SER A 308 5.41 -31.85 -1.74
C SER A 308 5.23 -32.69 -0.46
N SER A 309 5.18 -34.02 -0.58
CA SER A 309 5.08 -34.97 0.54
C SER A 309 6.41 -35.27 1.26
N LYS A 310 7.55 -34.84 0.71
CA LYS A 310 8.90 -35.20 1.19
C LYS A 310 9.67 -34.05 1.86
N CYS A 311 9.02 -32.93 2.16
CA CYS A 311 9.70 -31.86 2.89
C CYS A 311 9.94 -32.30 4.34
N THR A 312 11.20 -32.47 4.74
CA THR A 312 11.59 -32.82 6.12
C THR A 312 11.54 -31.63 7.08
N ARG A 313 11.28 -30.42 6.56
CA ARG A 313 11.21 -29.16 7.33
C ARG A 313 9.79 -28.87 7.78
N LEU A 314 9.67 -28.16 8.89
CA LEU A 314 8.37 -27.79 9.46
C LEU A 314 7.68 -26.70 8.64
N HIS A 315 6.40 -26.94 8.35
CA HIS A 315 5.49 -25.97 7.73
C HIS A 315 4.70 -25.22 8.81
N ILE A 316 5.41 -24.36 9.54
CA ILE A 316 4.87 -23.51 10.60
C ILE A 316 5.34 -22.07 10.41
N CYS A 317 4.54 -21.12 10.89
CA CYS A 317 4.84 -19.70 10.87
C CYS A 317 6.11 -19.40 11.69
N SER A 318 7.14 -18.83 11.07
CA SER A 318 8.37 -18.45 11.77
C SER A 318 8.18 -17.31 12.77
N PHE A 319 7.12 -16.52 12.64
CA PHE A 319 6.88 -15.41 13.55
C PHE A 319 6.23 -15.82 14.88
N CYS A 320 5.34 -16.82 14.87
CA CYS A 320 4.57 -17.20 16.07
C CYS A 320 4.55 -18.71 16.38
N GLY A 321 5.10 -19.56 15.51
CA GLY A 321 5.16 -21.02 15.69
C GLY A 321 3.88 -21.80 15.36
N LYS A 322 2.81 -21.16 14.89
CA LYS A 322 1.55 -21.87 14.53
C LYS A 322 1.59 -22.47 13.12
N ALA A 323 0.87 -23.57 12.92
CA ALA A 323 0.83 -24.32 11.65
C ALA A 323 -0.33 -23.94 10.71
N ASP A 324 -1.25 -23.10 11.18
CA ASP A 324 -2.46 -22.68 10.46
C ASP A 324 -2.16 -21.66 9.35
N HIS A 325 -1.08 -20.88 9.47
CA HIS A 325 -0.68 -19.86 8.52
C HIS A 325 0.84 -19.80 8.34
N HIS A 326 1.29 -19.04 7.33
CA HIS A 326 2.70 -18.84 7.02
C HIS A 326 3.15 -17.42 7.37
N ALA A 327 4.45 -17.18 7.61
CA ALA A 327 4.93 -15.88 8.10
C ALA A 327 4.45 -14.67 7.27
N LEU A 328 4.58 -14.72 5.94
CA LEU A 328 4.20 -13.59 5.08
C LEU A 328 2.69 -13.45 4.82
N SER A 329 1.85 -14.31 5.39
CA SER A 329 0.40 -14.05 5.47
C SER A 329 0.05 -13.03 6.55
N TRP A 330 0.99 -12.74 7.46
CA TRP A 330 0.85 -11.82 8.59
C TRP A 330 -0.26 -12.18 9.59
N SER A 331 -0.96 -13.29 9.42
CA SER A 331 -2.15 -13.66 10.20
C SER A 331 -1.89 -13.93 11.70
N CYS A 332 -0.63 -14.09 12.12
CA CYS A 332 -0.26 -14.18 13.53
C CYS A 332 -0.33 -12.86 14.28
N HIS A 333 -0.24 -11.75 13.57
CA HIS A 333 -0.22 -10.44 14.19
C HIS A 333 -1.67 -9.95 14.36
N SER A 334 -2.00 -9.43 15.55
CA SER A 334 -3.36 -9.03 15.92
C SER A 334 -3.98 -8.00 14.98
N GLN A 335 -3.14 -7.19 14.29
CA GLN A 335 -3.57 -6.22 13.29
C GLN A 335 -3.95 -6.83 11.93
N PHE A 336 -3.66 -8.12 11.69
CA PHE A 336 -3.86 -8.80 10.40
C PHE A 336 -4.61 -10.14 10.54
N LYS A 337 -5.18 -10.44 11.71
CA LYS A 337 -6.12 -11.57 11.84
C LYS A 337 -7.40 -11.21 11.07
N PRO A 338 -7.82 -11.99 10.06
CA PRO A 338 -9.20 -11.94 9.63
C PRO A 338 -10.04 -12.44 10.81
N SER A 339 -11.01 -11.63 11.24
CA SER A 339 -12.04 -12.03 12.19
C SER A 339 -12.82 -13.21 11.59
N ASN A 340 -12.92 -14.32 12.31
CA ASN A 340 -13.93 -15.35 12.02
C ASN A 340 -15.33 -14.82 12.30
#